data_AF-A0A821XS35-F1
#
_entry.id   AF-A0A821XS35-F1
#
_cell.length_a   1.000
_cell.length_b   1.000
_cell.length_c   1.000
_cell.angle_alpha   90.00
_cell.angle_beta   90.00
_cell.angle_gamma   90.00
#
_symmetry.space_group_name_H-M   'P 1'
#
loop_
_entity.id
_entity.type
_entity.pdbx_description
1 polymer ?
#
loop_
_entity_poly.entity_id
_entity_poly.type
_entity_poly.pdbx_seq_one_letter_code
_entity_poly.pdbx_strand_id
1 'polypeptide(L)'
;EKNVESVYPGEIIIATNLAGRGTDIKTDQIEKNGGLHVIVTFMPSNKRVEEQAFGRTARQGKRGTGQRILNAASLTHNKDFDTQKITQLRDRIEAEMLSNFEDYEFKVITLKDELFAKFCSLINQIRENIRENSDLFSKIKKNVKSAFTNVSPSVLESNVLLSIEEQWAMFLRKIDDQKSSIDIEKVHREYAEFSEGIIKDYSDNCVIKNPYY
;
A
#
# COMPACT_ATOMS: atom_id res chain seq x y z
N GLU A 1 -5.83 19.38 21.72
CA GLU A 1 -6.51 18.10 22.04
C GLU A 1 -7.74 17.95 21.15
N LYS A 2 -7.99 16.76 20.61
CA LYS A 2 -9.06 16.51 19.63
C LYS A 2 -10.42 16.76 20.30
N ASN A 3 -11.20 17.69 19.74
CA ASN A 3 -12.60 17.85 20.10
C ASN A 3 -13.29 16.50 19.95
N VAL A 4 -13.75 16.02 21.08
CA VAL A 4 -14.60 14.87 21.20
C VAL A 4 -15.95 15.28 20.63
N GLU A 5 -16.32 14.76 19.46
CA GLU A 5 -17.69 14.83 18.98
C GLU A 5 -18.56 13.94 19.88
N SER A 6 -19.13 14.56 20.91
CA SER A 6 -20.25 13.97 21.64
C SER A 6 -21.48 14.09 20.75
N VAL A 7 -22.18 12.99 20.56
CA VAL A 7 -23.38 12.95 19.72
C VAL A 7 -24.62 13.17 20.56
N TYR A 8 -25.55 13.97 20.07
CA TYR A 8 -26.80 14.32 20.73
C TYR A 8 -28.02 13.65 20.06
N PRO A 9 -29.15 13.53 20.77
CA PRO A 9 -30.37 12.96 20.19
C PRO A 9 -30.80 13.72 18.92
N GLY A 10 -31.08 12.97 17.85
CA GLY A 10 -31.54 13.52 16.56
C GLY A 10 -30.41 13.87 15.58
N GLU A 11 -29.15 13.77 15.98
CA GLU A 11 -28.03 13.96 15.07
C GLU A 11 -27.87 12.79 14.09
N ILE A 12 -27.58 13.12 12.83
CA ILE A 12 -27.35 12.16 11.76
C ILE A 12 -25.97 12.41 11.18
N ILE A 13 -25.13 11.38 11.21
CA ILE A 13 -23.78 11.41 10.64
C ILE A 13 -23.78 10.56 9.37
N ILE A 14 -23.43 11.17 8.24
CA ILE A 14 -23.20 10.47 6.97
C ILE A 14 -21.70 10.42 6.73
N ALA A 15 -21.16 9.21 6.63
CA ALA A 15 -19.75 8.97 6.40
C ALA A 15 -19.54 8.01 5.23
N THR A 16 -18.53 8.30 4.42
CA THR A 16 -17.95 7.32 3.48
C THR A 16 -17.02 6.38 4.24
N ASN A 17 -16.59 5.27 3.62
CA ASN A 17 -15.70 4.29 4.24
C ASN A 17 -14.39 4.86 4.80
N LEU A 18 -13.96 6.05 4.34
CA LEU A 18 -12.73 6.70 4.79
C LEU A 18 -12.97 7.77 5.87
N ALA A 19 -14.19 8.31 5.96
CA ALA A 19 -14.51 9.40 6.88
C ALA A 19 -14.57 8.91 8.34
N GLY A 20 -14.11 9.75 9.28
CA GLY A 20 -14.20 9.46 10.72
C GLY A 20 -13.32 8.31 11.21
N ARG A 21 -12.37 7.82 10.38
CA ARG A 21 -11.41 6.79 10.81
C ARG A 21 -10.54 7.33 11.95
N GLY A 22 -10.52 6.59 13.06
CA GLY A 22 -9.74 6.97 14.25
C GLY A 22 -10.39 8.04 15.13
N THR A 23 -11.61 8.47 14.81
CA THR A 23 -12.44 9.27 15.72
C THR A 23 -13.22 8.35 16.64
N ASP A 24 -13.23 8.66 17.93
CA ASP A 24 -14.08 7.99 18.91
C ASP A 24 -15.36 8.81 19.11
N ILE A 25 -16.50 8.20 18.79
CA ILE A 25 -17.81 8.86 18.87
C ILE A 25 -18.31 8.67 20.29
N LYS A 26 -18.44 9.77 21.05
CA LYS A 26 -18.94 9.68 22.42
C LYS A 26 -20.46 9.69 22.45
N THR A 27 -21.03 8.67 23.08
CA THR A 27 -22.47 8.39 23.07
C THR A 27 -23.16 8.68 24.40
N ASP A 28 -22.47 9.29 25.38
CA ASP A 28 -22.96 9.51 26.74
C ASP A 28 -24.32 10.23 26.80
N GLN A 29 -24.60 11.11 25.84
CA GLN A 29 -25.85 11.89 25.78
C GLN A 29 -27.02 11.11 25.17
N ILE A 30 -26.76 9.98 24.50
CA ILE A 30 -27.77 9.19 23.77
C ILE A 30 -27.98 7.78 24.35
N GLU A 31 -27.23 7.39 25.38
CA GLU A 31 -27.34 6.05 26.02
C GLU A 31 -28.76 5.74 26.52
N LYS A 32 -29.46 6.74 27.09
CA LYS A 32 -30.85 6.59 27.55
C LYS A 32 -31.81 6.24 26.41
N ASN A 33 -31.46 6.57 25.17
CA ASN A 33 -32.25 6.32 23.96
C ASN A 33 -31.84 5.02 23.24
N GLY A 34 -30.97 4.20 23.85
CA GLY A 34 -30.45 2.97 23.23
C GLY A 34 -29.09 3.13 22.55
N GLY A 35 -28.46 4.30 22.65
CA GLY A 35 -27.12 4.55 22.14
C GLY A 35 -27.07 4.81 20.64
N LEU A 36 -25.89 4.66 20.04
CA LEU A 36 -25.66 4.95 18.62
C LEU A 36 -26.25 3.84 17.73
N HIS A 37 -27.00 4.23 16.69
CA HIS A 37 -27.43 3.30 15.64
C HIS A 37 -26.55 3.46 14.40
N VAL A 38 -25.99 2.35 13.90
CA VAL A 38 -25.15 2.35 12.69
C VAL A 38 -25.89 1.66 11.55
N ILE A 39 -26.02 2.36 10.43
CA ILE A 39 -26.60 1.81 9.20
C ILE A 39 -25.49 1.68 8.15
N VAL A 40 -25.29 0.46 7.64
CA VAL A 40 -24.40 0.19 6.51
C VAL A 40 -25.25 0.03 5.24
N THR A 41 -25.03 0.89 4.26
CA THR A 41 -25.89 1.01 3.05
C THR A 41 -25.40 0.21 1.84
N PHE A 42 -24.35 -0.60 2.00
CA PHE A 42 -23.74 -1.40 0.95
C PHE A 42 -23.29 -2.75 1.49
N MET A 43 -22.97 -3.69 0.60
CA MET A 43 -22.38 -4.97 1.00
C MET A 43 -20.87 -4.78 1.18
N PRO A 44 -20.31 -4.89 2.41
CA PRO A 44 -18.87 -4.77 2.61
C PRO A 44 -18.13 -5.85 1.82
N SER A 45 -16.97 -5.50 1.25
CA SER A 45 -16.18 -6.42 0.42
C SER A 45 -15.60 -7.59 1.21
N ASN A 46 -15.41 -7.43 2.52
CA ASN A 46 -14.91 -8.46 3.41
C ASN A 46 -15.52 -8.30 4.81
N LYS A 47 -15.36 -9.33 5.64
CA LYS A 47 -15.86 -9.36 7.02
C LYS A 47 -15.24 -8.27 7.89
N ARG A 48 -13.95 -7.95 7.69
CA ARG A 48 -13.25 -6.92 8.47
C ARG A 48 -13.87 -5.53 8.33
N VAL A 49 -14.24 -5.12 7.12
CA VAL A 49 -14.85 -3.81 6.87
C VAL A 49 -16.24 -3.74 7.53
N GLU A 50 -16.99 -4.84 7.50
CA GLU A 50 -18.26 -4.96 8.21
C GLU A 50 -18.10 -4.80 9.72
N GLU A 51 -17.19 -5.55 10.32
CA GLU A 51 -16.89 -5.47 11.76
C GLU A 51 -16.40 -4.08 12.18
N GLN A 52 -15.62 -3.41 11.33
CA GLN A 52 -15.16 -2.05 11.58
C GLN A 52 -16.30 -1.02 11.59
N ALA A 53 -17.28 -1.19 10.69
CA ALA A 53 -18.44 -0.33 10.61
C ALA A 53 -19.33 -0.52 11.85
N PHE A 54 -19.70 -1.76 12.18
CA PHE A 54 -20.53 -2.04 13.35
C PHE A 54 -19.80 -1.79 14.69
N GLY A 55 -18.48 -1.94 14.72
CA GLY A 55 -17.64 -1.58 15.86
C GLY A 55 -17.54 -0.07 16.16
N ARG A 56 -18.25 0.78 15.39
CA ARG A 56 -18.44 2.20 15.72
C ARG A 56 -19.46 2.39 16.84
N THR A 57 -20.39 1.46 17.03
CA THR A 57 -21.39 1.51 18.10
C THR A 57 -21.05 0.57 19.26
N ALA A 58 -21.80 0.66 20.36
CA ALA A 58 -21.74 -0.22 21.52
C ALA A 58 -20.33 -0.39 22.13
N ARG A 59 -19.50 0.65 22.06
CA ARG A 59 -18.13 0.63 22.58
C ARG A 59 -18.11 0.62 24.10
N GLN A 60 -17.16 -0.09 24.71
CA GLN A 60 -16.95 -0.09 26.16
C GLN A 60 -18.22 -0.42 26.97
N GLY A 61 -19.05 -1.35 26.46
CA GLY A 61 -20.29 -1.76 27.12
C GLY A 61 -21.44 -0.75 27.03
N LYS A 62 -21.28 0.32 26.24
CA LYS A 62 -22.36 1.26 25.91
C LYS A 62 -23.43 0.57 25.07
N ARG A 63 -24.65 1.12 25.09
CA ARG A 63 -25.76 0.62 24.26
C ARG A 63 -25.52 1.01 22.80
N GLY A 64 -26.12 0.25 21.91
CA GLY A 64 -25.99 0.51 20.49
C GLY A 64 -26.61 -0.59 19.66
N THR A 65 -26.93 -0.26 18.42
CA THR A 65 -27.47 -1.21 17.45
C THR A 65 -26.88 -0.98 16.08
N GLY A 66 -26.84 -2.01 15.26
CA GLY A 66 -26.34 -1.94 13.90
C GLY A 66 -27.28 -2.67 12.95
N GLN A 67 -27.52 -2.10 11.78
CA GLN A 67 -28.28 -2.75 10.72
C GLN A 67 -27.60 -2.51 9.37
N ARG A 68 -27.73 -3.49 8.48
CA ARG A 68 -27.37 -3.34 7.08
C ARG A 68 -28.63 -3.17 6.25
N ILE A 69 -28.65 -2.16 5.38
CA ILE A 69 -29.74 -1.89 4.44
C ILE A 69 -29.14 -1.92 3.05
N LEU A 70 -29.53 -2.89 2.23
CA LEU A 70 -28.92 -3.13 0.92
C LEU A 70 -29.90 -2.83 -0.21
N ASN A 71 -29.40 -2.24 -1.28
CA ASN A 71 -30.16 -2.14 -2.51
C ASN A 71 -30.13 -3.49 -3.26
N ALA A 72 -31.28 -4.15 -3.33
CA ALA A 72 -31.50 -5.38 -4.08
C ALA A 72 -30.91 -5.33 -5.52
N ALA A 73 -31.15 -4.24 -6.25
CA ALA A 73 -30.67 -4.08 -7.63
C ALA A 73 -29.13 -4.04 -7.75
N SER A 74 -28.43 -3.72 -6.66
CA SER A 74 -26.95 -3.60 -6.63
C SER A 74 -26.25 -4.90 -6.24
N LEU A 75 -26.98 -5.93 -5.79
CA LEU A 75 -26.38 -7.14 -5.21
C LEU A 75 -26.24 -8.26 -6.24
N THR A 76 -27.28 -8.56 -7.02
CA THR A 76 -27.25 -9.57 -8.08
C THR A 76 -28.30 -9.29 -9.16
N HIS A 77 -28.18 -9.93 -10.33
CA HIS A 77 -29.23 -9.92 -11.37
C HIS A 77 -30.42 -10.84 -11.04
N ASN A 78 -30.32 -11.67 -9.99
CA ASN A 78 -31.35 -12.62 -9.59
C ASN A 78 -32.30 -12.03 -8.54
N LYS A 79 -33.58 -12.40 -8.62
CA LYS A 79 -34.68 -11.85 -7.80
C LYS A 79 -34.80 -12.45 -6.40
N ASP A 80 -33.97 -13.43 -6.05
CA ASP A 80 -34.01 -14.09 -4.75
C ASP A 80 -33.07 -13.39 -3.76
N PHE A 81 -33.65 -12.47 -3.00
CA PHE A 81 -32.92 -11.66 -2.02
C PHE A 81 -32.94 -12.35 -0.65
N ASP A 82 -31.87 -13.08 -0.35
CA ASP A 82 -31.60 -13.58 0.99
C ASP A 82 -30.28 -12.99 1.50
N THR A 83 -30.37 -12.22 2.59
CA THR A 83 -29.22 -11.56 3.23
C THR A 83 -28.20 -12.58 3.71
N GLN A 84 -28.63 -13.77 4.13
CA GLN A 84 -27.73 -14.85 4.57
C GLN A 84 -26.94 -15.41 3.38
N LYS A 85 -27.60 -15.69 2.24
CA LYS A 85 -26.93 -16.17 1.02
C LYS A 85 -25.90 -15.17 0.49
N ILE A 86 -26.23 -13.88 0.49
CA ILE A 86 -25.29 -12.82 0.06
C ILE A 86 -24.07 -12.78 0.96
N THR A 87 -24.27 -12.94 2.27
CA THR A 87 -23.16 -12.99 3.24
C THR A 87 -22.28 -14.22 3.02
N GLN A 88 -22.88 -15.40 2.82
CA GLN A 88 -22.15 -16.63 2.50
C GLN A 88 -21.37 -16.52 1.17
N LEU A 89 -21.95 -15.87 0.17
CA LEU A 89 -21.29 -15.63 -1.10
C LEU A 89 -20.06 -14.73 -0.93
N ARG A 90 -20.19 -13.62 -0.18
CA ARG A 90 -19.05 -12.77 0.17
C ARG A 90 -17.97 -13.58 0.87
N ASP A 91 -18.33 -14.34 1.90
CA ASP A 91 -17.35 -15.10 2.70
C ASP A 91 -16.62 -16.14 1.85
N ARG A 92 -17.30 -16.77 0.88
CA ARG A 92 -16.67 -17.66 -0.10
C ARG A 92 -15.70 -16.92 -1.02
N ILE A 93 -16.13 -15.79 -1.59
CA ILE A 93 -15.27 -14.97 -2.46
C ILE A 93 -14.03 -14.47 -1.68
N GLU A 94 -14.20 -14.05 -0.43
CA GLU A 94 -13.10 -13.66 0.45
C GLU A 94 -12.12 -14.83 0.69
N ALA A 95 -12.63 -16.04 0.94
CA ALA A 95 -11.79 -17.23 1.10
C ALA A 95 -11.02 -17.59 -0.18
N GLU A 96 -11.66 -17.50 -1.35
CA GLU A 96 -11.01 -17.73 -2.65
C GLU A 96 -9.92 -16.69 -2.91
N MET A 97 -10.19 -15.40 -2.63
CA MET A 97 -9.19 -14.34 -2.73
C MET A 97 -8.00 -14.56 -1.80
N LEU A 98 -8.24 -15.00 -0.56
CA LEU A 98 -7.18 -15.31 0.39
C LEU A 98 -6.33 -16.51 -0.06
N SER A 99 -6.96 -17.57 -0.58
CA SER A 99 -6.23 -18.71 -1.15
C SER A 99 -5.34 -18.27 -2.32
N ASN A 100 -5.89 -17.50 -3.25
CA ASN A 100 -5.12 -16.95 -4.38
C ASN A 100 -3.98 -16.06 -3.90
N PHE A 101 -4.22 -15.29 -2.83
CA PHE A 101 -3.20 -14.43 -2.23
C PHE A 101 -2.04 -15.27 -1.64
N GLU A 102 -2.35 -16.34 -0.91
CA GLU A 102 -1.34 -17.24 -0.34
C GLU A 102 -0.55 -18.00 -1.42
N ASP A 103 -1.23 -18.46 -2.46
CA ASP A 103 -0.62 -19.29 -3.50
C ASP A 103 0.29 -18.51 -4.46
N TYR A 104 -0.04 -17.24 -4.72
CA TYR A 104 0.63 -16.44 -5.75
C TYR A 104 1.11 -15.09 -5.23
N GLU A 105 0.22 -14.19 -4.80
CA GLU A 105 0.55 -12.80 -4.45
C GLU A 105 1.61 -12.69 -3.36
N PHE A 106 1.53 -13.55 -2.33
CA PHE A 106 2.49 -13.57 -1.23
C PHE A 106 3.92 -13.88 -1.72
N LYS A 107 4.06 -14.80 -2.69
CA LYS A 107 5.35 -15.15 -3.29
C LYS A 107 5.90 -13.98 -4.10
N VAL A 108 5.03 -13.32 -4.87
CA VAL A 108 5.40 -12.12 -5.66
C VAL A 108 5.85 -10.99 -4.73
N ILE A 109 5.12 -10.72 -3.66
CA ILE A 109 5.47 -9.68 -2.67
C ILE A 109 6.83 -9.98 -2.03
N THR A 110 7.03 -11.21 -1.54
CA THR A 110 8.28 -11.62 -0.90
C THR A 110 9.46 -11.49 -1.86
N LEU A 111 9.29 -11.93 -3.11
CA LEU A 111 10.30 -11.79 -4.15
C LEU A 111 10.62 -10.32 -4.44
N LYS A 112 9.61 -9.47 -4.61
CA LYS A 112 9.80 -8.05 -4.86
C LYS A 112 10.53 -7.36 -3.71
N ASP A 113 10.24 -7.71 -2.47
CA ASP A 113 10.93 -7.17 -1.29
C ASP A 113 12.41 -7.57 -1.28
N GLU A 114 12.72 -8.83 -1.58
CA GLU A 114 14.11 -9.30 -1.70
C GLU A 114 14.87 -8.57 -2.81
N LEU A 115 14.27 -8.44 -4.00
CA LEU A 115 14.87 -7.73 -5.13
C LEU A 115 15.03 -6.25 -4.84
N PHE A 116 14.09 -5.64 -4.12
CA PHE A 116 14.17 -4.25 -3.70
C PHE A 116 15.36 -4.01 -2.75
N ALA A 117 15.62 -4.93 -1.80
CA ALA A 117 16.80 -4.85 -0.95
C ALA A 117 18.12 -4.92 -1.75
N LYS A 118 18.19 -5.80 -2.75
CA LYS A 118 19.32 -5.89 -3.68
C LYS A 118 19.47 -4.61 -4.50
N PHE A 119 18.36 -4.04 -4.97
CA PHE A 119 18.33 -2.81 -5.75
C PHE A 119 18.80 -1.60 -4.93
N CYS A 120 18.36 -1.46 -3.68
CA CYS A 120 18.85 -0.43 -2.78
C CYS A 120 20.37 -0.52 -2.56
N SER A 121 20.89 -1.73 -2.44
CA SER A 121 22.34 -1.95 -2.31
C SER A 121 23.09 -1.48 -3.56
N LEU A 122 22.58 -1.83 -4.75
CA LEU A 122 23.14 -1.38 -6.03
C LEU A 122 23.14 0.16 -6.17
N ILE A 123 22.01 0.81 -5.91
CA ILE A 123 21.91 2.28 -5.95
C ILE A 123 22.89 2.94 -4.99
N ASN A 124 23.01 2.41 -3.77
CA ASN A 124 23.91 2.97 -2.77
C ASN A 124 25.38 2.83 -3.20
N GLN A 125 25.77 1.70 -3.78
CA GLN A 125 27.11 1.52 -4.33
C GLN A 125 27.43 2.53 -5.43
N ILE A 126 26.50 2.75 -6.37
CA ILE A 126 26.69 3.74 -7.44
C ILE A 126 26.76 5.16 -6.85
N ARG A 127 25.87 5.49 -5.92
CA ARG A 127 25.87 6.80 -5.24
C ARG A 127 27.19 7.06 -4.52
N GLU A 128 27.73 6.07 -3.81
CA GLU A 128 29.02 6.17 -3.13
C GLU A 128 30.15 6.38 -4.16
N ASN A 129 30.18 5.60 -5.23
CA ASN A 129 31.18 5.76 -6.31
C ASN A 129 31.15 7.15 -6.95
N ILE A 130 29.97 7.71 -7.24
CA ILE A 130 29.84 9.08 -7.80
C ILE A 130 30.44 10.10 -6.83
N ARG A 131 30.14 9.98 -5.54
CA ARG A 131 30.61 10.91 -4.51
C ARG A 131 32.11 10.78 -4.29
N GLU A 132 32.68 9.58 -4.34
CA GLU A 132 34.12 9.35 -4.22
C GLU A 132 34.91 9.87 -5.43
N ASN A 133 34.41 9.65 -6.65
CA ASN A 133 35.04 10.13 -7.88
C ASN A 133 34.97 11.65 -8.05
N SER A 134 34.01 12.31 -7.39
CA SER A 134 33.98 13.76 -7.33
C SER A 134 35.04 14.29 -6.36
N ASP A 135 36.22 14.65 -6.88
CA ASP A 135 37.34 15.28 -6.15
C ASP A 135 36.96 16.49 -5.28
N LEU A 136 35.81 17.10 -5.57
CA LEU A 136 35.26 18.22 -4.82
C LEU A 136 34.75 17.79 -3.44
N PHE A 137 34.10 16.62 -3.35
CA PHE A 137 33.53 16.12 -2.09
C PHE A 137 34.59 15.56 -1.15
N SER A 138 35.64 14.92 -1.67
CA SER A 138 36.77 14.45 -0.85
C SER A 138 37.50 15.61 -0.15
N LYS A 139 37.62 16.76 -0.84
CA LYS A 139 38.17 18.02 -0.27
C LYS A 139 37.22 18.69 0.73
N ILE A 140 35.91 18.71 0.47
CA ILE A 140 34.90 19.29 1.39
C ILE A 140 34.74 18.43 2.67
N LYS A 141 34.74 17.09 2.53
CA LYS A 141 34.64 16.12 3.64
C LYS A 141 35.80 16.22 4.64
N LYS A 142 36.99 16.63 4.18
CA LYS A 142 38.16 16.88 5.06
C LYS A 142 38.01 18.12 5.93
N ASN A 143 37.31 19.15 5.45
CA ASN A 143 37.22 20.45 6.13
C ASN A 143 35.90 20.68 6.88
N VAL A 144 34.86 19.89 6.63
CA VAL A 144 33.54 20.08 7.27
C VAL A 144 33.09 18.77 7.90
N LYS A 145 33.60 18.49 9.11
CA LYS A 145 33.19 17.34 9.90
C LYS A 145 31.80 17.61 10.51
N SER A 146 30.84 16.74 10.18
CA SER A 146 29.56 16.46 10.87
C SER A 146 28.32 17.35 10.67
N ALA A 147 28.40 18.56 10.11
CA ALA A 147 27.21 19.42 10.01
C ALA A 147 26.37 19.26 8.73
N PHE A 148 26.92 18.68 7.66
CA PHE A 148 26.27 18.61 6.34
C PHE A 148 26.26 17.20 5.73
N THR A 149 25.88 16.18 6.50
CA THR A 149 25.53 14.87 5.93
C THR A 149 24.29 14.92 5.02
N ASN A 150 23.65 16.08 4.86
CA ASN A 150 22.67 16.40 3.84
C ASN A 150 23.26 17.34 2.77
N VAL A 151 24.30 16.92 2.04
CA VAL A 151 24.66 17.64 0.82
C VAL A 151 23.63 17.26 -0.25
N SER A 152 23.01 18.27 -0.88
CA SER A 152 22.10 18.06 -2.01
C SER A 152 22.81 17.26 -3.11
N PRO A 153 22.14 16.26 -3.71
CA PRO A 153 22.74 15.45 -4.76
C PRO A 153 23.15 16.34 -5.94
N SER A 154 24.26 16.00 -6.60
CA SER A 154 24.67 16.71 -7.81
C SER A 154 23.66 16.51 -8.94
N VAL A 155 23.69 17.34 -9.98
CA VAL A 155 22.85 17.15 -11.18
C VAL A 155 23.16 15.81 -11.84
N LEU A 156 24.44 15.42 -11.90
CA LEU A 156 24.87 14.13 -12.41
C LEU A 156 24.33 12.97 -11.56
N GLU A 157 24.50 13.04 -10.24
CA GLU A 157 23.95 12.04 -9.30
C GLU A 157 22.45 11.88 -9.47
N SER A 158 21.71 12.99 -9.50
CA SER A 158 20.26 12.98 -9.64
C SER A 158 19.82 12.35 -10.96
N ASN A 159 20.45 12.74 -12.09
CA ASN A 159 20.09 12.19 -13.40
C ASN A 159 20.40 10.70 -13.51
N VAL A 160 21.58 10.27 -13.05
CA VAL A 160 21.98 8.85 -13.06
C VAL A 160 21.02 8.01 -12.23
N LEU A 161 20.72 8.45 -11.00
CA LEU A 161 19.82 7.72 -10.11
C LEU A 161 18.39 7.66 -10.64
N LEU A 162 17.86 8.77 -11.18
CA LEU A 162 16.53 8.79 -11.78
C LEU A 162 16.43 7.82 -12.96
N SER A 163 17.43 7.77 -13.85
CA SER A 163 17.43 6.82 -14.98
C SER A 163 17.44 5.37 -14.50
N ILE A 164 18.15 5.05 -13.42
CA ILE A 164 18.16 3.71 -12.81
C ILE A 164 16.79 3.39 -12.19
N GLU A 165 16.19 4.34 -11.47
CA GLU A 165 14.86 4.19 -10.86
C GLU A 165 13.76 3.96 -11.90
N GLU A 166 13.84 4.63 -13.06
CA GLU A 166 12.93 4.40 -14.19
C GLU A 166 13.05 2.98 -14.77
N GLN A 167 14.27 2.47 -14.94
CA GLN A 167 14.46 1.10 -15.42
C GLN A 167 13.97 0.07 -14.39
N TRP A 168 14.18 0.33 -13.10
CA TRP A 168 13.64 -0.49 -12.02
C TRP A 168 12.11 -0.54 -12.04
N ALA A 169 11.44 0.60 -12.26
CA ALA A 169 9.99 0.64 -12.40
C ALA A 169 9.50 -0.24 -13.58
N MET A 170 10.22 -0.22 -14.71
CA MET A 170 9.90 -1.07 -15.86
C MET A 170 10.15 -2.55 -15.60
N PHE A 171 11.23 -2.88 -14.89
CA PHE A 171 11.52 -4.24 -14.43
C PHE A 171 10.40 -4.77 -13.53
N LEU A 172 9.95 -3.99 -12.55
CA LEU A 172 8.84 -4.36 -11.67
C LEU A 172 7.54 -4.58 -12.44
N ARG A 173 7.24 -3.74 -13.45
CA ARG A 173 6.05 -3.91 -14.28
C ARG A 173 6.05 -5.24 -15.04
N LYS A 174 7.21 -5.68 -15.51
CA LYS A 174 7.36 -6.99 -16.17
C LYS A 174 7.02 -8.16 -15.25
N ILE A 175 7.28 -8.01 -13.94
CA ILE A 175 6.88 -8.99 -12.93
C ILE A 175 5.35 -8.98 -12.76
N ASP A 176 4.74 -7.80 -12.65
CA ASP A 176 3.29 -7.63 -12.46
C ASP A 176 2.45 -8.17 -13.62
N ASP A 177 2.96 -8.12 -14.85
CA ASP A 177 2.24 -8.62 -16.03
C ASP A 177 2.16 -10.16 -16.09
N GLN A 178 2.86 -10.91 -15.22
CA GLN A 178 2.86 -12.38 -15.19
C GLN A 178 1.63 -12.95 -14.46
N LYS A 179 0.42 -12.77 -15.03
CA LYS A 179 -0.89 -13.00 -14.38
C LYS A 179 -1.24 -14.42 -13.86
N SER A 180 -0.41 -15.45 -14.10
CA SER A 180 -0.82 -16.85 -13.85
C SER A 180 0.16 -17.67 -13.03
N SER A 181 1.46 -17.38 -13.14
CA SER A 181 2.51 -18.03 -12.34
C SER A 181 3.79 -17.22 -12.45
N ILE A 182 4.52 -17.11 -11.35
CA ILE A 182 5.82 -16.45 -11.32
C ILE A 182 6.93 -17.49 -11.27
N ASP A 183 7.84 -17.42 -12.23
CA ASP A 183 9.06 -18.22 -12.22
C ASP A 183 10.13 -17.44 -11.46
N ILE A 184 10.29 -17.79 -10.18
CA ILE A 184 11.18 -17.10 -9.25
C ILE A 184 12.64 -17.14 -9.74
N GLU A 185 13.10 -18.28 -10.26
CA GLU A 185 14.47 -18.43 -10.76
C GLU A 185 14.71 -17.58 -12.00
N LYS A 186 13.74 -17.54 -12.91
CA LYS A 186 13.79 -16.67 -14.07
C LYS A 186 13.86 -15.20 -13.65
N VAL A 187 13.04 -14.76 -12.71
CA VAL A 187 13.05 -13.36 -12.25
C VAL A 187 14.39 -12.99 -11.60
N HIS A 188 14.99 -13.88 -10.81
CA HIS A 188 16.33 -13.63 -10.25
C HIS A 188 17.41 -13.51 -11.33
N ARG A 189 17.34 -14.33 -12.38
CA ARG A 189 18.26 -14.24 -13.53
C ARG A 189 18.09 -12.92 -14.28
N GLU A 190 16.85 -12.53 -14.55
CA GLU A 190 16.55 -11.25 -15.18
C GLU A 190 17.01 -10.06 -14.32
N TYR A 191 16.90 -10.15 -13.00
CA TYR A 191 17.46 -9.15 -12.09
C TYR A 191 18.98 -9.10 -12.15
N ALA A 192 19.66 -10.24 -12.22
CA ALA A 192 21.12 -10.28 -12.34
C ALA A 192 21.57 -9.58 -13.63
N GLU A 193 20.96 -9.92 -14.77
CA GLU A 193 21.20 -9.27 -16.06
C GLU A 193 20.93 -7.76 -16.02
N PHE A 194 19.83 -7.35 -15.39
CA PHE A 194 19.50 -5.95 -15.16
C PHE A 194 20.61 -5.24 -14.35
N SER A 195 21.00 -5.81 -13.21
CA SER A 195 22.01 -5.20 -12.33
C SER A 195 23.39 -5.10 -12.98
N GLU A 196 23.81 -6.13 -13.71
CA GLU A 196 25.06 -6.13 -14.47
C GLU A 196 25.04 -5.08 -15.59
N GLY A 197 23.90 -4.95 -16.29
CA GLY A 197 23.69 -3.92 -17.30
C GLY A 197 23.85 -2.51 -16.74
N ILE A 198 23.21 -2.21 -15.59
CA ILE A 198 23.35 -0.91 -14.92
C ILE A 198 24.79 -0.62 -14.51
N ILE A 199 25.49 -1.59 -13.92
CA ILE A 199 26.89 -1.41 -13.49
C ILE A 199 27.78 -1.12 -14.70
N LYS A 200 27.58 -1.86 -15.80
CA LYS A 200 28.35 -1.69 -17.03
C LYS A 200 28.10 -0.33 -17.68
N ASP A 201 26.83 0.06 -17.82
CA ASP A 201 26.48 1.35 -18.40
C ASP A 201 27.06 2.51 -17.58
N TYR A 202 27.04 2.38 -16.26
CA TYR A 202 27.67 3.33 -15.35
C TYR A 202 29.20 3.35 -15.50
N SER A 203 29.88 2.19 -15.55
CA SER A 203 31.34 2.12 -15.66
C SER A 203 31.86 2.65 -17.00
N ASP A 204 31.11 2.42 -18.07
CA ASP A 204 31.46 2.87 -19.43
C ASP A 204 31.15 4.37 -19.64
N ASN A 205 30.62 5.04 -18.60
CA ASN A 205 30.15 6.43 -18.65
C ASN A 205 29.13 6.66 -19.79
N CYS A 206 28.38 5.60 -20.09
CA CYS A 206 27.31 5.59 -21.08
C CYS A 206 26.08 6.28 -20.50
N VAL A 207 25.25 6.85 -21.40
CA VAL A 207 23.91 7.26 -21.01
C VAL A 207 23.18 5.99 -20.57
N ILE A 208 22.69 5.98 -19.33
CA ILE A 208 21.81 4.93 -18.82
C ILE A 208 20.48 5.11 -19.57
N LYS A 209 20.39 4.47 -20.75
CA LYS A 209 19.20 4.53 -21.59
C LYS A 209 18.21 3.52 -21.07
N ASN A 210 16.98 3.95 -20.91
CA ASN A 210 15.90 3.03 -20.61
C ASN A 210 15.68 2.11 -21.82
N PRO A 211 15.93 0.79 -21.73
CA PRO A 211 15.86 -0.12 -22.88
C PRO A 211 14.41 -0.33 -23.37
N TYR A 212 13.44 0.23 -22.66
CA TYR A 212 12.02 0.14 -22.98
C TYR A 212 11.46 1.38 -23.71
N TYR A 213 12.32 2.35 -24.07
CA TYR A 213 11.99 3.49 -24.93
C TYR A 213 12.79 3.48 -26.24
#